data_AF-A0A535UBZ6-F1
#
_entry.id   AF-A0A535UBZ6-F1
#
_cell.length_a   1.000
_cell.length_b   1.000
_cell.length_c   1.000
_cell.angle_alpha   90.00
_cell.angle_beta   90.00
_cell.angle_gamma   90.00
#
_symmetry.space_group_name_H-M   'P 1'
#
loop_
_entity.id
_entity.type
_entity.pdbx_description
1 polymer ?
#
loop_
_entity_poly.entity_id
_entity_poly.type
_entity_poly.pdbx_seq_one_letter_code
_entity_poly.pdbx_strand_id
1 'polypeptide(L)'
;MNEGFGFGDGDAFELTRLNRALNMLAKPALTDDWQAPMSRGELLDLGVFTGGRIPPRKELIERLWTRKRQLLRHAAAIFDWDGPAPVA
;
A
#
# COMPACT_ATOMS: atom_id res chain seq x y z
N MET A 1 -22.23 -1.30 -18.99
CA MET A 1 -20.98 -0.57 -19.24
C MET A 1 -19.98 -1.11 -18.24
N ASN A 2 -19.06 -1.97 -18.69
CA ASN A 2 -18.03 -2.57 -17.84
C ASN A 2 -16.78 -1.71 -18.01
N GLU A 3 -16.56 -0.77 -17.09
CA GLU A 3 -15.30 -0.03 -17.01
C GLU A 3 -14.24 -1.01 -16.50
N GLY A 4 -13.51 -1.63 -17.44
CA GLY A 4 -12.29 -2.35 -17.13
C GLY A 4 -11.27 -1.36 -16.59
N PHE A 5 -11.20 -1.24 -15.26
CA PHE A 5 -10.07 -0.61 -14.59
C PHE A 5 -8.86 -1.49 -14.82
N GLY A 6 -8.15 -1.23 -15.91
CA GLY A 6 -6.87 -1.86 -16.22
C GLY A 6 -5.79 -1.34 -15.26
N PHE A 7 -4.84 -2.22 -14.94
CA PHE A 7 -3.70 -1.92 -14.08
C PHE A 7 -2.86 -0.90 -14.84
N GLY A 8 -3.00 0.37 -14.47
CA GLY A 8 -2.43 1.48 -15.21
C GLY A 8 -1.04 1.83 -14.72
N ASP A 9 -0.37 2.74 -15.43
CA ASP A 9 0.86 3.37 -14.93
C ASP A 9 0.67 3.93 -13.51
N GLY A 10 -0.52 4.47 -13.22
CA GLY A 10 -0.89 4.96 -11.89
C GLY A 10 -0.73 3.92 -10.78
N ASP A 11 -1.17 2.67 -11.01
CA ASP A 11 -1.08 1.60 -10.01
C ASP A 11 0.37 1.13 -9.81
N ALA A 12 1.19 1.15 -10.86
CA ALA A 12 2.61 0.83 -10.78
C ALA A 12 3.40 1.89 -9.99
N PHE A 13 3.08 3.17 -10.20
CA PHE A 13 3.60 4.27 -9.39
C PHE A 13 3.16 4.15 -7.93
N GLU A 14 1.89 3.82 -7.70
CA GLU A 14 1.33 3.61 -6.36
C GLU A 14 2.07 2.48 -5.62
N LEU A 15 2.26 1.34 -6.29
CA LEU A 15 2.95 0.17 -5.74
C LEU A 15 4.42 0.49 -5.40
N THR A 16 5.12 1.24 -6.26
CA THR A 16 6.48 1.72 -6.00
C THR A 16 6.53 2.60 -4.75
N ARG A 17 5.58 3.53 -4.60
CA ARG A 17 5.48 4.43 -3.46
C ARG A 17 5.23 3.67 -2.16
N LEU A 18 4.30 2.71 -2.18
CA LEU A 18 4.01 1.84 -1.03
C LEU A 18 5.22 0.99 -0.63
N ASN A 19 5.94 0.41 -1.59
CA ASN A 19 7.14 -0.39 -1.33
C ASN A 19 8.24 0.46 -0.66
N ARG A 20 8.45 1.69 -1.12
CA ARG A 20 9.40 2.61 -0.50
C ARG A 20 9.03 2.94 0.95
N ALA A 21 7.76 3.25 1.20
CA ALA A 21 7.27 3.57 2.54
C ALA A 21 7.41 2.38 3.50
N LEU A 22 7.06 1.16 3.06
CA LEU A 22 7.26 -0.06 3.83
C LEU A 22 8.74 -0.33 4.12
N ASN A 23 9.64 -0.11 3.15
CA ASN A 23 11.08 -0.26 3.36
C ASN A 23 11.63 0.74 4.38
N MET A 24 11.15 1.98 4.36
CA MET A 24 11.53 2.97 5.38
C MET A 24 11.02 2.57 6.77
N LEU A 25 9.81 2.01 6.84
CA LEU A 25 9.21 1.54 8.09
C LEU A 25 9.78 0.21 8.58
N ALA A 26 10.40 -0.60 7.72
CA ALA A 26 11.07 -1.84 8.10
C ALA A 26 12.38 -1.59 8.86
N LYS A 27 12.97 -0.40 8.72
CA LYS A 27 14.16 -0.03 9.47
C LYS A 27 13.82 0.07 10.96
N PRO A 28 14.60 -0.55 11.86
CA PRO A 28 14.38 -0.41 13.29
C PRO A 28 14.53 1.07 13.68
N ALA A 29 13.49 1.64 14.27
CA ALA A 29 13.56 2.94 14.91
C ALA A 29 14.08 2.73 16.34
N LEU A 30 15.14 3.43 16.70
CA LEU A 30 15.77 3.35 18.02
C LEU A 30 14.91 4.03 19.11
N THR A 31 13.90 4.80 18.71
CA THR A 31 13.01 5.58 19.57
C THR A 31 11.56 5.47 19.08
N ASP A 32 10.60 5.74 19.97
CA ASP A 32 9.18 5.96 19.60
C ASP A 32 8.99 7.22 18.72
N ASP A 33 10.05 8.03 18.58
CA ASP A 33 10.13 9.17 17.67
C ASP A 33 10.48 8.69 16.25
N TRP A 34 9.49 8.09 15.59
CA TRP A 34 9.60 7.69 14.18
C TRP A 34 8.89 8.74 13.32
N GLN A 35 9.53 9.15 12.23
CA GLN A 35 8.91 10.04 11.25
C GLN A 35 8.16 9.22 10.21
N ALA A 36 6.94 9.65 9.89
CA ALA A 36 6.17 9.03 8.82
C ALA A 36 6.93 9.17 7.49
N PRO A 37 7.07 8.09 6.71
CA PRO A 37 7.82 8.12 5.45
C PRO A 37 7.13 8.91 4.34
N MET A 38 5.88 9.32 4.58
CA MET A 38 5.00 10.02 3.64
C MET A 38 4.22 11.09 4.39
N SER A 39 3.89 12.17 3.69
CA SER A 39 3.02 13.22 4.18
C SER A 39 1.59 12.70 4.36
N ARG A 40 0.80 13.43 5.15
CA ARG A 40 -0.64 13.14 5.31
C ARG A 40 -1.38 13.16 3.97
N GLY A 41 -1.06 14.08 3.07
CA GLY A 41 -1.68 14.15 1.74
C GLY A 41 -1.43 12.89 0.92
N GLU A 42 -0.19 12.40 0.91
CA GLU A 42 0.16 11.16 0.21
C GLU A 42 -0.51 9.93 0.80
N LEU A 43 -0.67 9.86 2.12
CA LEU A 43 -1.35 8.74 2.77
C LEU A 43 -2.86 8.74 2.52
N LEU A 44 -3.47 9.92 2.37
CA LEU A 44 -4.87 10.07 1.95
C LEU A 44 -5.05 9.66 0.48
N ASP A 45 -4.16 10.11 -0.40
CA ASP A 45 -4.14 9.76 -1.82
C ASP A 45 -4.05 8.24 -2.04
N LEU A 46 -3.23 7.56 -1.21
CA LEU A 46 -3.11 6.10 -1.21
C LEU A 46 -4.29 5.36 -0.56
N GLY A 47 -5.29 6.07 -0.02
CA GLY A 47 -6.42 5.46 0.71
C GLY A 47 -6.01 4.69 1.97
N VAL A 48 -4.81 4.95 2.51
CA VAL A 48 -4.23 4.23 3.67
C VAL A 48 -4.92 4.68 4.97
N PHE A 49 -5.45 5.91 5.01
CA PHE A 49 -6.35 6.36 6.06
C PHE A 49 -7.33 7.43 5.56
N THR A 50 -8.36 7.72 6.36
CA THR A 50 -9.41 8.72 6.06
C THR A 50 -9.60 9.77 7.18
N GLY A 51 -8.83 9.71 8.27
CA GLY A 51 -8.94 10.57 9.45
C GLY A 51 -7.97 11.76 9.53
N GLY A 52 -7.98 12.45 10.67
CA GLY A 52 -7.20 13.68 10.89
C GLY A 52 -5.76 13.49 11.36
N ARG A 53 -5.42 12.36 12.00
CA ARG A 53 -4.10 12.09 12.58
C ARG A 53 -3.43 10.90 11.90
N ILE A 54 -2.12 11.00 11.66
CA ILE A 54 -1.31 9.86 11.18
C ILE A 54 -1.35 8.76 12.25
N PRO A 55 -1.71 7.52 11.89
CA PRO A 55 -1.79 6.43 12.85
C PRO A 55 -0.41 6.05 13.39
N PRO A 56 -0.34 5.38 14.56
CA PRO A 56 0.91 4.84 15.10
C PRO A 56 1.64 3.93 14.09
N ARG A 57 2.96 3.79 14.23
CA ARG A 57 3.84 3.09 13.27
C ARG A 57 3.30 1.74 12.85
N LYS A 58 2.91 0.94 13.84
CA LYS A 58 2.40 -0.42 13.65
C LYS A 58 1.14 -0.43 12.79
N GLU A 59 0.17 0.41 13.14
CA GLU A 59 -1.09 0.53 12.41
C GLU A 59 -0.86 1.07 10.99
N LEU A 60 0.08 2.02 10.82
CA LEU A 60 0.47 2.50 9.50
C LEU A 60 1.05 1.38 8.63
N ILE A 61 1.94 0.55 9.18
CA ILE A 61 2.52 -0.61 8.48
C ILE A 61 1.40 -1.57 8.03
N GLU A 62 0.45 -1.89 8.92
CA GLU A 62 -0.67 -2.79 8.61
C GLU A 62 -1.56 -2.24 7.49
N ARG A 63 -1.88 -0.93 7.53
CA ARG A 63 -2.68 -0.27 6.50
C ARG A 63 -1.95 -0.23 5.14
N LEU A 64 -0.65 0.09 5.14
CA LEU A 64 0.18 0.08 3.93
C LEU A 64 0.28 -1.32 3.31
N TRP A 65 0.42 -2.36 4.14
CA TRP A 65 0.40 -3.74 3.68
C TRP A 65 -0.95 -4.15 3.09
N THR A 66 -2.04 -3.71 3.72
CA THR A 66 -3.40 -3.96 3.22
C THR A 66 -3.60 -3.35 1.85
N ARG A 67 -3.21 -2.07 1.67
CA ARG A 67 -3.31 -1.38 0.38
C ARG A 67 -2.44 -2.05 -0.69
N LYS A 68 -1.19 -2.41 -0.37
CA LYS A 68 -0.31 -3.16 -1.29
C LYS A 68 -0.95 -4.47 -1.74
N ARG A 69 -1.55 -5.25 -0.83
CA ARG A 69 -2.24 -6.51 -1.19
C ARG A 69 -3.46 -6.27 -2.08
N GLN A 70 -4.21 -5.19 -1.87
CA GLN A 70 -5.32 -4.83 -2.75
C GLN A 70 -4.84 -4.50 -4.16
N LEU A 71 -3.79 -3.69 -4.30
CA LEU A 71 -3.19 -3.40 -5.61
C LEU A 71 -2.64 -4.65 -6.30
N LEU A 72 -1.97 -5.54 -5.56
CA LEU A 72 -1.46 -6.79 -6.12
C LEU A 72 -2.60 -7.73 -6.55
N ARG A 73 -3.70 -7.80 -5.80
CA ARG A 73 -4.90 -8.55 -6.21
C ARG A 73 -5.57 -7.94 -7.43
N HIS A 74 -5.61 -6.62 -7.51
CA HIS A 74 -6.14 -5.90 -8.66
C HIS A 74 -5.28 -6.21 -9.90
N ALA A 75 -3.95 -6.07 -9.78
CA ALA A 75 -3.00 -6.46 -10.81
C ALA A 75 -3.20 -7.92 -11.23
N ALA A 76 -3.24 -8.86 -10.28
CA ALA A 76 -3.41 -10.28 -10.56
C ALA A 76 -4.73 -10.61 -11.28
N ALA A 77 -5.82 -9.92 -10.91
CA ALA A 77 -7.12 -10.06 -11.58
C ALA A 77 -7.13 -9.49 -13.00
N ILE A 78 -6.24 -8.53 -13.31
CA ILE A 78 -6.13 -7.88 -14.62
C ILE A 78 -5.21 -8.67 -15.54
N PHE A 79 -4.15 -9.26 -15.00
CA PHE A 79 -3.23 -10.09 -15.75
C PHE A 79 -3.72 -11.54 -15.93
N ASP A 80 -4.94 -11.87 -15.49
CA ASP A 80 -5.49 -13.24 -15.44
C ASP A 80 -4.42 -14.23 -14.99
N TRP A 81 -3.82 -13.95 -13.83
CA TRP A 81 -2.75 -14.80 -13.30
C TRP A 81 -3.37 -16.12 -12.83
N ASP A 82 -3.37 -17.11 -13.72
CA ASP A 82 -3.70 -18.53 -13.50
C ASP A 82 -2.61 -19.22 -12.66
N GLY A 83 -2.21 -18.58 -11.56
CA GLY A 83 -1.26 -19.11 -10.60
C GLY A 83 -1.98 -19.88 -9.50
N PRO A 84 -1.39 -21.00 -9.02
CA PRO A 84 -2.07 -21.88 -8.08
C PRO A 84 -2.46 -21.13 -6.81
N ALA A 85 -3.72 -21.33 -6.41
CA ALA A 85 -4.29 -20.76 -5.18
C ALA A 85 -3.37 -21.08 -3.97
N PRO A 86 -3.21 -20.14 -3.02
CA PRO A 86 -2.36 -20.37 -1.86
C PRO A 86 -2.92 -21.55 -1.06
N VAL A 87 -2.12 -22.61 -0.96
CA VAL A 87 -2.43 -23.75 -0.08
C VAL A 87 -2.41 -23.28 1.37
N ALA A 88 -3.52 -23.56 2.06
CA ALA A 88 -3.76 -23.23 3.46
C ALA A 88 -2.91 -24.07 4.42
#